data_AF-A0AAE3ACY2-F1
#
_entry.id   AF-A0AAE3ACY2-F1
#
_cell.length_a   1.000
_cell.length_b   1.000
_cell.length_c   1.000
_cell.angle_alpha   90.00
_cell.angle_beta   90.00
_cell.angle_gamma   90.00
#
_symmetry.space_group_name_H-M   'P 1'
#
loop_
_entity.id
_entity.type
_entity.pdbx_description
1 polymer ?
#
loop_
_entity_poly.entity_id
_entity_poly.type
_entity_poly.pdbx_seq_one_letter_code
_entity_poly.pdbx_strand_id
1 'polypeptide(L)'
;MNKILAYVQNMEKSLEGLRQVIEERSLEEGAVYVDQEQNVIFVSTQDAVKILDSFGNNSESVRIGKTEYILLYDAGSKLNFDGESYIPSGYLVMKSCNGLQPVDEEDVERIVVELRNRTMTLALGRYRIQAYQVG
;
A
#
# COMPACT_ATOMS: atom_id res chain seq x y z
N MET A 1 30.24 -13.64 3.01
CA MET A 1 29.83 -12.94 4.25
C MET A 1 29.55 -11.45 4.04
N ASN A 2 30.35 -10.72 3.24
CA ASN A 2 30.18 -9.27 3.04
C ASN A 2 28.90 -8.81 2.32
N LYS A 3 28.32 -9.63 1.42
CA LYS A 3 27.09 -9.24 0.69
C LYS A 3 25.84 -9.23 1.58
N ILE A 4 25.73 -10.17 2.51
CA ILE A 4 24.59 -10.24 3.45
C ILE A 4 24.66 -9.06 4.42
N LEU A 5 25.86 -8.72 4.91
CA LEU A 5 26.06 -7.57 5.80
C LEU A 5 25.69 -6.24 5.13
N ALA A 6 26.10 -6.05 3.86
CA ALA A 6 25.75 -4.86 3.09
C ALA A 6 24.23 -4.76 2.82
N TYR A 7 23.56 -5.90 2.62
CA TYR A 7 22.12 -5.94 2.41
C TYR A 7 21.34 -5.59 3.68
N VAL A 8 21.77 -6.12 4.84
CA VAL A 8 21.19 -5.78 6.15
C VAL A 8 21.40 -4.31 6.49
N GLN A 9 22.60 -3.77 6.26
CA GLN A 9 22.90 -2.36 6.49
C GLN A 9 22.11 -1.41 5.58
N ASN A 10 21.83 -1.81 4.33
CA ASN A 10 20.97 -1.05 3.44
C ASN A 10 19.49 -1.11 3.86
N MET A 11 19.01 -2.25 4.38
CA MET A 11 17.66 -2.34 4.94
C MET A 11 17.52 -1.47 6.20
N GLU A 12 18.50 -1.49 7.09
CA GLU A 12 18.51 -0.62 8.28
C GLU A 12 18.55 0.87 7.91
N LYS A 13 19.39 1.27 6.94
CA LYS A 13 19.37 2.65 6.42
C LYS A 13 18.05 3.04 5.75
N SER A 14 17.42 2.12 5.04
CA SER A 14 16.13 2.37 4.40
C SER A 14 15.01 2.48 5.44
N LEU A 15 15.08 1.72 6.53
CA LEU A 15 14.16 1.81 7.67
C LEU A 15 14.39 3.09 8.49
N GLU A 16 15.64 3.51 8.66
CA GLU A 16 15.95 4.78 9.33
C GLU A 16 15.51 5.97 8.47
N GLY A 17 15.61 5.87 7.14
CA GLY A 17 15.03 6.84 6.21
C GLY A 17 13.50 6.88 6.27
N LEU A 18 12.84 5.73 6.47
CA LEU A 18 11.40 5.67 6.74
C LEU A 18 11.04 6.29 8.10
N ARG A 19 11.84 6.07 9.16
CA ARG A 19 11.66 6.71 10.47
C ARG A 19 11.88 8.23 10.41
N GLN A 20 12.87 8.70 9.66
CA GLN A 20 13.19 10.12 9.57
C GLN A 20 12.13 10.92 8.80
N VAL A 21 11.41 10.29 7.86
CA VAL A 21 10.23 10.89 7.21
C VAL A 21 9.02 10.98 8.16
N ILE A 22 8.95 10.10 9.17
CA ILE A 22 7.87 10.05 10.17
C ILE A 22 8.12 11.07 11.30
N GLU A 23 9.37 11.32 11.71
CA GLU A 23 9.68 12.13 12.90
C GLU A 23 9.53 13.67 12.74
N GLU A 24 9.42 14.25 11.53
CA GLU A 24 9.38 15.72 11.34
C GLU A 24 8.02 16.30 10.92
N ARG A 25 7.01 15.47 10.71
CA ARG A 25 5.63 15.94 10.49
C ARG A 25 4.76 15.25 11.51
N SER A 26 4.14 16.01 12.40
CA SER A 26 2.87 15.56 13.00
C SER A 26 1.99 15.13 11.83
N LEU A 27 1.80 13.82 11.65
CA LEU A 27 1.02 13.25 10.56
C LEU A 27 -0.43 13.69 10.78
N GLU A 28 -0.79 14.82 10.19
CA GLU A 28 -2.20 15.16 10.02
C GLU A 28 -2.88 14.03 9.25
N GLU A 29 -4.10 13.70 9.65
CA GLU A 29 -4.94 12.66 9.04
C GLU A 29 -4.85 12.65 7.49
N GLY A 30 -4.62 11.46 6.92
CA GLY A 30 -4.34 11.30 5.50
C GLY A 30 -4.79 9.96 4.92
N ALA A 31 -4.00 9.43 3.99
CA ALA A 31 -4.19 8.10 3.43
C ALA A 31 -2.83 7.42 3.22
N VAL A 32 -2.85 6.10 3.08
CA VAL A 32 -1.68 5.33 2.68
C VAL A 32 -1.76 5.05 1.18
N TYR A 33 -0.74 5.43 0.42
CA TYR A 33 -0.60 5.12 -0.99
C TYR A 33 0.50 4.08 -1.19
N VAL A 34 0.26 3.08 -2.05
CA VAL A 34 1.28 2.11 -2.44
C VAL A 34 1.65 2.33 -3.91
N ASP A 35 2.92 2.68 -4.15
CA ASP A 35 3.41 3.00 -5.49
C ASP A 35 3.84 1.75 -6.29
N GLN A 36 4.31 1.99 -7.52
CA GLN A 36 4.74 0.94 -8.45
C GLN A 36 5.96 0.15 -7.97
N GLU A 37 6.75 0.72 -7.05
CA GLU A 37 7.92 0.09 -6.44
C GLU A 37 7.57 -0.64 -5.13
N GLN A 38 6.28 -0.66 -4.74
CA GLN A 38 5.78 -1.18 -3.46
C GLN A 38 6.18 -0.36 -2.24
N ASN A 39 6.53 0.91 -2.42
CA ASN A 39 6.73 1.81 -1.30
C ASN A 39 5.38 2.17 -0.69
N VAL A 40 5.30 2.09 0.63
CA VAL A 40 4.16 2.56 1.42
C VAL A 40 4.41 4.02 1.75
N ILE A 41 3.60 4.91 1.18
CA ILE A 41 3.77 6.36 1.25
C ILE A 41 2.56 6.95 1.96
N PHE A 42 2.79 7.72 3.02
CA PHE A 42 1.73 8.52 3.62
C PHE A 42 1.47 9.77 2.77
N VAL A 43 0.21 10.00 2.41
CA VAL A 43 -0.21 11.14 1.59
C VAL A 43 -1.27 11.96 2.32
N SER A 44 -1.28 13.26 2.06
CA SER A 44 -2.30 14.16 2.60
C SER A 44 -3.69 13.79 2.09
N THR A 45 -4.74 14.17 2.82
CA THR A 45 -6.13 13.99 2.35
C THR A 45 -6.37 14.67 0.99
N GLN A 46 -5.74 15.83 0.73
CA GLN A 46 -5.85 16.52 -0.57
C GLN A 46 -5.23 15.72 -1.72
N ASP A 47 -4.07 15.09 -1.49
CA ASP A 47 -3.42 14.28 -2.52
C ASP A 47 -4.12 12.93 -2.70
N ALA A 48 -4.66 12.35 -1.63
CA ALA A 48 -5.51 11.18 -1.70
C ALA A 48 -6.72 11.43 -2.62
N VAL A 49 -7.40 12.57 -2.48
CA VAL A 49 -8.52 12.96 -3.36
C VAL A 49 -8.07 13.06 -4.82
N LYS A 50 -6.92 13.70 -5.12
CA LYS A 50 -6.41 13.78 -6.49
C LYS A 50 -6.12 12.41 -7.10
N ILE A 51 -5.58 11.48 -6.30
CA ILE A 51 -5.32 10.11 -6.74
C ILE A 51 -6.65 9.40 -7.02
N LEU A 52 -7.65 9.51 -6.12
CA LEU A 52 -8.98 8.94 -6.36
C LEU A 52 -9.66 9.51 -7.60
N ASP A 53 -9.58 10.83 -7.81
CA ASP A 53 -10.08 11.50 -9.01
C ASP A 53 -9.41 10.97 -10.27
N SER A 54 -8.12 10.60 -10.20
CA SER A 54 -7.39 10.01 -11.32
C SER A 54 -7.89 8.62 -11.72
N PHE A 55 -8.50 7.86 -10.81
CA PHE A 55 -9.15 6.59 -11.13
C PHE A 55 -10.47 6.81 -11.89
N GLY A 56 -11.09 7.99 -11.72
CA GLY A 56 -12.35 8.36 -12.34
C GLY A 56 -13.45 7.34 -12.08
N ASN A 57 -14.22 7.01 -13.13
CA ASN A 57 -15.31 6.03 -13.03
C ASN A 57 -14.84 4.57 -12.94
N ASN A 58 -13.52 4.31 -12.97
CA ASN A 58 -12.96 2.98 -12.87
C ASN A 58 -12.51 2.62 -11.45
N SER A 59 -12.87 3.44 -10.46
CA SER A 59 -12.53 3.17 -9.07
C SER A 59 -13.27 1.93 -8.55
N GLU A 60 -12.52 0.97 -8.03
CA GLU A 60 -13.01 -0.15 -7.25
C GLU A 60 -12.43 -0.10 -5.83
N SER A 61 -13.05 -0.85 -4.93
CA SER A 61 -12.58 -0.99 -3.56
C SER A 61 -12.67 -2.43 -3.07
N VAL A 62 -11.75 -2.82 -2.20
CA VAL A 62 -11.81 -4.11 -1.49
C VAL A 62 -11.42 -3.90 -0.04
N ARG A 63 -12.10 -4.59 0.88
CA ARG A 63 -11.71 -4.59 2.29
C ARG A 63 -10.41 -5.36 2.50
N ILE A 64 -9.52 -4.81 3.33
CA ILE A 64 -8.30 -5.48 3.73
C ILE A 64 -8.63 -6.47 4.85
N GLY A 65 -8.82 -7.73 4.49
CA GLY A 65 -9.16 -8.79 5.45
C GLY A 65 -10.38 -8.51 6.31
N LYS A 66 -10.24 -8.69 7.62
CA LYS A 66 -11.30 -8.44 8.62
C LYS A 66 -11.16 -7.07 9.30
N THR A 67 -10.40 -6.17 8.69
CA THR A 67 -10.09 -4.85 9.26
C THR A 67 -11.15 -3.82 8.84
N GLU A 68 -11.06 -2.64 9.42
CA GLU A 68 -11.82 -1.46 9.00
C GLU A 68 -11.22 -0.76 7.76
N TYR A 69 -10.06 -1.20 7.28
CA TYR A 69 -9.37 -0.60 6.15
C TYR A 69 -9.88 -1.14 4.82
N ILE A 70 -9.91 -0.26 3.83
CA ILE A 70 -10.22 -0.59 2.45
C ILE A 70 -9.11 -0.12 1.54
N LEU A 71 -8.87 -0.91 0.51
CA LEU A 71 -7.97 -0.63 -0.58
C LEU A 71 -8.80 -0.11 -1.76
N LEU A 72 -8.51 1.11 -2.20
CA LEU A 72 -9.12 1.82 -3.32
C LEU A 72 -8.15 1.81 -4.51
N TYR A 73 -8.61 1.39 -5.67
CA TYR A 73 -7.74 1.18 -6.83
C TYR A 73 -8.48 1.42 -8.14
N ASP A 74 -7.72 1.66 -9.21
CA ASP A 74 -8.22 1.62 -10.58
C ASP A 74 -8.49 0.16 -10.98
N ALA A 75 -9.71 -0.21 -11.33
CA ALA A 75 -10.10 -1.55 -11.72
C ALA A 75 -9.29 -2.10 -12.92
N GLY A 76 -8.74 -1.21 -13.76
CA GLY A 76 -7.84 -1.56 -14.86
C GLY A 76 -6.47 -2.08 -14.40
N SER A 77 -6.07 -1.81 -13.16
CA SER A 77 -4.84 -2.32 -12.55
C SER A 77 -4.97 -3.75 -12.00
N LYS A 78 -6.20 -4.27 -11.90
CA LYS A 78 -6.47 -5.61 -11.37
C LYS A 78 -5.96 -6.67 -12.33
N LEU A 79 -5.15 -7.58 -11.81
CA LEU A 79 -4.65 -8.75 -12.51
C LEU A 79 -5.42 -9.99 -12.06
N ASN A 80 -5.93 -10.76 -13.03
CA ASN A 80 -6.49 -12.08 -12.77
C ASN A 80 -5.49 -13.13 -13.20
N PHE A 81 -5.04 -13.97 -12.26
CA PHE A 81 -4.06 -15.00 -12.50
C PHE A 81 -4.39 -16.25 -11.68
N ASP A 82 -4.36 -17.42 -12.32
CA ASP A 82 -4.64 -18.72 -11.67
C ASP A 82 -5.96 -18.78 -10.88
N GLY A 83 -7.00 -18.09 -11.39
CA GLY A 83 -8.32 -18.02 -10.75
C GLY A 83 -8.43 -17.00 -9.61
N GLU A 84 -7.33 -16.37 -9.24
CA GLU A 84 -7.24 -15.37 -8.16
C GLU A 84 -7.09 -13.95 -8.73
N SER A 85 -7.49 -12.96 -7.94
CA SER A 85 -7.38 -11.55 -8.28
C SER A 85 -6.28 -10.87 -7.47
N TYR A 86 -5.52 -9.98 -8.12
CA TYR A 86 -4.37 -9.31 -7.54
C TYR A 86 -4.31 -7.84 -7.92
N ILE A 87 -3.83 -7.00 -7.01
CA ILE A 87 -3.60 -5.58 -7.24
C ILE A 87 -2.11 -5.32 -7.03
N PRO A 88 -1.33 -5.09 -8.10
CA PRO A 88 0.10 -4.89 -7.99
C PRO A 88 0.44 -3.63 -7.20
N SER A 89 -0.08 -2.47 -7.59
CA SER A 89 0.33 -1.16 -7.06
C SER A 89 -0.68 -0.08 -7.47
N GLY A 90 -0.41 1.17 -7.08
CA GLY A 90 -1.19 2.34 -7.50
C GLY A 90 -2.51 2.46 -6.74
N TYR A 91 -2.57 1.91 -5.53
CA TYR A 91 -3.77 1.89 -4.71
C TYR A 91 -3.62 2.74 -3.46
N LEU A 92 -4.75 3.25 -2.98
CA LEU A 92 -4.89 3.95 -1.71
C LEU A 92 -5.49 3.05 -0.65
N VAL A 93 -5.14 3.28 0.60
CA VAL A 93 -5.74 2.64 1.76
C VAL A 93 -6.28 3.70 2.70
N MET A 94 -7.56 3.53 3.07
CA MET A 94 -8.32 4.42 3.94
C MET A 94 -9.21 3.61 4.87
N LYS A 95 -9.77 4.23 5.91
CA LYS A 95 -10.80 3.60 6.76
C LYS A 95 -12.16 3.62 6.08
N SER A 96 -12.93 2.56 6.27
CA SER A 96 -14.33 2.43 5.85
C SER A 96 -15.25 2.33 7.06
N CYS A 97 -15.43 3.44 7.77
CA CYS A 97 -16.24 3.55 8.98
C CYS A 97 -17.38 4.56 8.77
N ASN A 98 -18.53 4.09 8.26
CA ASN A 98 -19.67 4.94 7.85
C ASN A 98 -19.32 5.99 6.78
N GLY A 99 -18.41 5.64 5.87
CA GLY A 99 -17.85 6.52 4.85
C GLY A 99 -16.35 6.30 4.72
N LEU A 100 -15.73 7.02 3.78
CA LEU A 100 -14.28 7.10 3.68
C LEU A 100 -13.75 8.04 4.74
N GLN A 101 -12.89 7.52 5.61
CA GLN A 101 -12.23 8.28 6.65
C GLN A 101 -10.71 8.22 6.45
N PRO A 102 -10.00 9.31 6.78
CA PRO A 102 -8.55 9.32 6.73
C PRO A 102 -7.95 8.39 7.79
N VAL A 103 -6.65 8.15 7.67
CA VAL A 103 -5.85 7.30 8.55
C VAL A 103 -4.83 8.16 9.30
N ASP A 104 -4.53 7.77 10.54
CA ASP A 104 -3.51 8.36 11.39
C ASP A 104 -2.25 7.48 11.45
N GLU A 105 -1.25 7.89 12.24
CA GLU A 105 0.02 7.17 12.38
C GLU A 105 -0.15 5.73 12.92
N GLU A 106 -1.03 5.53 13.90
CA GLU A 106 -1.28 4.19 14.46
C GLU A 106 -1.93 3.26 13.43
N ASP A 107 -2.81 3.82 12.59
CA ASP A 107 -3.42 3.09 11.49
C ASP A 107 -2.39 2.64 10.46
N VAL A 108 -1.40 3.49 10.13
CA VAL A 108 -0.36 3.18 9.15
C VAL A 108 0.37 1.90 9.56
N GLU A 109 0.75 1.77 10.83
CA GLU A 109 1.41 0.56 11.32
C GLU A 109 0.54 -0.68 11.13
N ARG A 110 -0.75 -0.58 11.49
CA ARG A 110 -1.72 -1.68 11.34
C ARG A 110 -1.92 -2.05 9.86
N ILE A 111 -2.04 -1.06 8.97
CA ILE A 111 -2.17 -1.23 7.53
C ILE A 111 -0.94 -1.93 6.96
N VAL A 112 0.27 -1.51 7.33
CA VAL A 112 1.52 -2.12 6.85
C VAL A 112 1.60 -3.59 7.22
N VAL A 113 1.20 -3.97 8.44
CA VAL A 113 1.16 -5.37 8.88
C VAL A 113 0.19 -6.18 8.03
N GLU A 114 -1.02 -5.68 7.81
CA GLU A 114 -2.05 -6.37 7.03
C GLU A 114 -1.67 -6.50 5.54
N LEU A 115 -1.10 -5.45 4.95
CA LEU A 115 -0.61 -5.48 3.58
C LEU A 115 0.53 -6.50 3.44
N ARG A 116 1.52 -6.50 4.34
CA ARG A 116 2.63 -7.48 4.30
C ARG A 116 2.17 -8.93 4.38
N ASN A 117 1.12 -9.21 5.14
CA ASN A 117 0.59 -10.56 5.28
C ASN A 117 -0.16 -11.05 4.03
N ARG A 118 -0.58 -10.14 3.15
CA ARG A 118 -1.43 -10.41 1.98
C ARG A 118 -0.76 -10.12 0.64
N THR A 119 0.33 -9.36 0.65
CA THR A 119 1.16 -9.12 -0.52
C THR A 119 2.06 -10.33 -0.77
N MET A 120 2.03 -10.83 -1.99
CA MET A 120 2.84 -11.98 -2.42
C MET A 120 3.59 -11.69 -3.71
N THR A 121 4.61 -12.51 -4.00
CA THR A 121 5.34 -12.44 -5.26
C THR A 121 4.73 -13.39 -6.28
N LEU A 122 4.16 -12.85 -7.36
CA LEU A 122 3.61 -13.60 -8.48
C LEU A 122 4.68 -13.89 -9.53
N ALA A 123 4.68 -15.13 -10.02
CA ALA A 123 5.59 -15.63 -11.04
C ALA A 123 4.96 -15.63 -12.43
N LEU A 124 5.01 -14.48 -13.11
CA LEU A 124 4.48 -14.32 -14.47
C LEU A 124 5.56 -14.62 -15.52
N GLY A 125 5.83 -15.91 -15.72
CA GLY A 125 6.91 -16.38 -16.59
C GLY A 125 8.27 -15.94 -16.07
N ARG A 126 8.98 -15.09 -16.83
CA ARG A 126 10.28 -14.51 -16.41
C ARG A 126 10.15 -13.34 -15.44
N TYR A 127 8.95 -12.79 -15.29
CA TYR A 127 8.72 -11.64 -14.44
C TYR A 127 8.32 -12.09 -13.03
N ARG A 128 8.72 -11.30 -12.05
CA ARG A 128 8.33 -11.43 -10.65
C ARG A 128 7.76 -10.10 -10.21
N ILE A 129 6.50 -10.09 -9.82
CA ILE A 129 5.82 -8.88 -9.36
C ILE A 129 5.30 -9.10 -7.96
N GLN A 130 5.37 -8.08 -7.12
CA GLN A 130 4.66 -8.10 -5.85
C GLN A 130 3.25 -7.55 -6.08
N ALA A 131 2.26 -8.20 -5.48
CA ALA A 131 0.87 -7.78 -5.59
C ALA A 131 0.09 -8.21 -4.35
N TYR A 132 -0.86 -7.35 -3.97
CA TYR A 132 -1.85 -7.65 -2.95
C TYR A 132 -2.89 -8.64 -3.50
N GLN A 133 -3.12 -9.76 -2.83
CA GLN A 133 -4.18 -10.70 -3.22
C GLN A 133 -5.55 -10.21 -2.74
N VAL A 134 -6.49 -10.13 -3.68
CA VAL A 134 -7.89 -9.76 -3.46
C VAL A 134 -8.65 -11.04 -3.09
N GLY A 135 -8.71 -11.35 -1.79
CA GLY A 135 -9.33 -12.56 -1.23
C GLY A 135 -9.37 -12.57 0.30
#